data_AF-A0A8T9C4R1-F1
#
_entry.id   AF-A0A8T9C4R1-F1
#
_cell.length_a   1.000
_cell.length_b   1.000
_cell.length_c   1.000
_cell.angle_alpha   90.00
_cell.angle_beta   90.00
_cell.angle_gamma   90.00
#
_symmetry.space_group_name_H-M   'P 1'
#
loop_
_entity.id
_entity.type
_entity.pdbx_description
1 polymer ?
#
loop_
_entity_poly.entity_id
_entity_poly.type
_entity_poly.pdbx_seq_one_letter_code
_entity_poly.pdbx_strand_id
1 'polypeptide(L)'
;MTSFTPFILFSPTKNLILIPTPQAINSAAYRRMYAALHASAEFTSMGFGTSWGTRQWSDQECKEHIQTRDVTRSWEKRGMGDFALGILPLSHLSASQEPETLNILSGSQYTQFVGDEGSDAFLERITWIGYAGIRDATTTSMPVSERDFPHWLEMVEVRYGIHPDYWGKGYARRAAEAVM
;
A
#
# COMPACT_ATOMS: atom_id res chain seq x y z
N MET A 1 -16.99 -12.56 10.97
CA MET A 1 -15.86 -11.70 10.62
C MET A 1 -14.64 -12.59 10.50
N THR A 2 -14.10 -12.76 9.30
CA THR A 2 -12.80 -13.41 9.12
C THR A 2 -11.74 -12.48 9.70
N SER A 3 -10.99 -12.96 10.70
CA SER A 3 -9.86 -12.22 11.25
C SER A 3 -8.81 -12.05 10.17
N PHE A 4 -8.43 -10.80 9.87
CA PHE A 4 -7.34 -10.52 8.93
C PHE A 4 -6.03 -11.09 9.49
N THR A 5 -5.35 -11.92 8.71
CA THR A 5 -4.06 -12.49 9.11
C THR A 5 -2.92 -11.64 8.53
N PRO A 6 -2.00 -11.12 9.37
CA PRO A 6 -0.87 -10.33 8.89
C PRO A 6 0.05 -11.07 7.93
N PHE A 7 0.47 -10.36 6.88
CA PHE A 7 1.49 -10.77 5.93
C PHE A 7 2.17 -9.55 5.28
N ILE A 8 3.35 -9.76 4.71
CA ILE A 8 4.18 -8.76 4.04
C ILE A 8 4.57 -9.28 2.65
N LEU A 9 4.55 -8.42 1.63
CA LEU A 9 5.24 -8.69 0.37
C LEU A 9 6.62 -8.03 0.43
N PHE A 10 7.67 -8.82 0.25
CA PHE A 10 9.05 -8.36 0.41
C PHE A 10 9.89 -8.72 -0.82
N SER A 11 10.57 -7.73 -1.38
CA SER A 11 11.57 -7.92 -2.42
C SER A 11 12.95 -7.52 -1.89
N PRO A 12 13.78 -8.49 -1.48
CA PRO A 12 15.10 -8.23 -0.91
C PRO A 12 16.01 -7.45 -1.86
N THR A 13 16.05 -7.84 -3.14
CA THR A 13 16.94 -7.22 -4.15
C THR A 13 16.56 -5.78 -4.50
N LYS A 14 15.30 -5.38 -4.25
CA LYS A 14 14.78 -4.04 -4.52
C LYS A 14 14.65 -3.19 -3.25
N ASN A 15 14.98 -3.76 -2.09
CA ASN A 15 14.76 -3.18 -0.76
C ASN A 15 13.32 -2.72 -0.55
N LEU A 16 12.38 -3.41 -1.21
CA LEU A 16 10.99 -2.99 -1.32
C LEU A 16 10.13 -3.81 -0.36
N ILE A 17 9.30 -3.13 0.41
CA ILE A 17 8.32 -3.75 1.28
C ILE A 17 6.93 -3.21 0.97
N LEU A 18 5.94 -4.11 0.86
CA LEU A 18 4.55 -3.78 0.75
C LEU A 18 3.78 -4.42 1.91
N ILE A 19 3.06 -3.59 2.65
CA ILE A 19 2.30 -4.02 3.83
C ILE A 19 0.82 -3.70 3.61
N PRO A 20 -0.09 -4.68 3.71
CA PRO A 20 -1.53 -4.44 3.59
C PRO A 20 -1.99 -3.28 4.49
N THR A 21 -2.85 -2.40 3.96
CA THR A 21 -3.37 -1.26 4.73
C THR A 21 -4.06 -1.62 6.05
N PRO A 22 -4.71 -2.80 6.26
CA PRO A 22 -5.22 -3.18 7.57
C PRO A 22 -4.13 -3.27 8.65
N GLN A 23 -2.88 -3.50 8.26
CA GLN A 23 -1.73 -3.48 9.17
C GLN A 23 -1.07 -2.10 9.18
N ALA A 24 -0.75 -1.55 8.00
CA ALA A 24 0.04 -0.34 7.87
C ALA A 24 -0.66 0.91 8.43
N ILE A 25 -2.00 0.92 8.47
CA ILE A 25 -2.80 2.01 9.05
C ILE A 25 -2.41 2.31 10.50
N ASN A 26 -1.84 1.36 11.24
CA ASN A 26 -1.41 1.56 12.62
C ASN A 26 -0.11 2.37 12.74
N SER A 27 0.67 2.49 11.66
CA SER A 27 1.88 3.32 11.64
C SER A 27 1.58 4.81 11.51
N ALA A 28 2.07 5.60 12.46
CA ALA A 28 2.02 7.06 12.37
C ALA A 28 2.92 7.58 11.25
N ALA A 29 4.08 6.96 11.01
CA ALA A 29 4.93 7.29 9.88
C ALA A 29 4.20 7.09 8.52
N TYR A 30 3.49 5.97 8.35
CA TYR A 30 2.73 5.72 7.12
C TYR A 30 1.60 6.74 6.93
N ARG A 31 0.80 6.99 7.98
CA ARG A 31 -0.30 7.97 7.91
C ARG A 31 0.20 9.37 7.59
N ARG A 32 1.31 9.80 8.18
CA ARG A 32 1.94 11.10 7.84
C ARG A 32 2.36 11.16 6.37
N MET A 33 2.99 10.11 5.84
CA MET A 33 3.35 10.04 4.43
C MET A 33 2.12 10.10 3.53
N TYR A 34 1.08 9.32 3.83
CA TYR A 34 -0.17 9.28 3.06
C TYR A 34 -0.89 10.63 3.04
N ALA A 35 -0.97 11.30 4.20
CA ALA A 35 -1.51 12.65 4.30
C ALA A 35 -0.69 13.66 3.50
N ALA A 36 0.65 13.59 3.57
CA ALA A 36 1.55 14.46 2.81
C ALA A 36 1.37 14.30 1.28
N LEU A 37 1.13 13.07 0.79
CA LEU A 37 0.81 12.86 -0.63
C LEU A 37 -0.43 13.65 -1.05
N HIS A 38 -1.52 13.54 -0.28
CA HIS A 38 -2.79 14.20 -0.64
C HIS A 38 -2.78 15.71 -0.36
N ALA A 39 -1.83 16.19 0.43
CA ALA A 39 -1.52 17.61 0.61
C ALA A 39 -0.68 18.20 -0.54
N SER A 40 0.02 17.38 -1.32
CA SER A 40 0.88 17.82 -2.42
C SER A 40 0.08 18.06 -3.70
N ALA A 41 0.13 19.31 -4.20
CA ALA A 41 -0.52 19.68 -5.46
C ALA A 41 0.08 18.94 -6.66
N GLU A 42 1.40 18.67 -6.64
CA GLU A 42 2.07 17.91 -7.70
C GLU A 42 1.53 16.48 -7.76
N PHE A 43 1.45 15.82 -6.60
CA PHE A 43 0.92 14.47 -6.50
C PHE A 43 -0.55 14.41 -6.92
N THR A 44 -1.39 15.30 -6.39
CA THR A 44 -2.83 15.23 -6.64
C THR A 44 -3.19 15.63 -8.05
N SER A 45 -2.50 16.60 -8.64
CA SER A 45 -2.71 16.98 -10.04
C SER A 45 -2.34 15.84 -11.00
N MET A 46 -1.25 15.12 -10.72
CA MET A 46 -0.83 13.98 -11.53
C MET A 46 -1.76 12.77 -11.35
N GLY A 47 -2.13 12.45 -10.10
CA GLY A 47 -2.91 11.25 -9.79
C GLY A 47 -4.43 11.37 -9.96
N PHE A 48 -5.00 12.57 -9.80
CA PHE A 48 -6.46 12.78 -9.77
C PHE A 48 -6.94 13.93 -10.67
N GLY A 49 -6.01 14.64 -11.33
CA GLY A 49 -6.32 15.82 -12.12
C GLY A 49 -6.44 17.10 -11.29
N THR A 50 -6.31 18.25 -11.95
CA THR A 50 -6.24 19.57 -11.31
C THR A 50 -7.51 19.95 -10.56
N SER A 51 -8.67 19.45 -10.97
CA SER A 51 -9.96 19.73 -10.31
C SER A 51 -10.12 19.04 -8.95
N TRP A 52 -9.27 18.06 -8.62
CA TRP A 52 -9.36 17.34 -7.34
C TRP A 52 -8.89 18.19 -6.15
N GLY A 53 -7.91 19.08 -6.39
CA GLY A 53 -7.34 19.99 -5.39
C GLY A 53 -6.31 19.31 -4.48
N THR A 54 -6.11 19.85 -3.28
CA THR A 54 -5.29 19.24 -2.22
C THR A 54 -6.14 19.01 -0.98
N ARG A 55 -5.78 18.02 -0.17
CA ARG A 55 -6.44 17.72 1.11
C ARG A 55 -5.42 17.81 2.23
N GLN A 56 -5.79 18.54 3.27
CA GLN A 56 -5.04 18.59 4.52
C GLN A 56 -5.83 17.76 5.53
N TRP A 57 -5.28 16.63 5.95
CA TRP A 57 -5.89 15.76 6.96
C TRP A 57 -5.05 15.78 8.22
N SER A 58 -5.71 15.87 9.37
CA SER A 58 -5.12 15.45 10.63
C SER A 58 -4.79 13.95 10.61
N ASP A 59 -3.96 13.48 11.56
CA ASP A 59 -3.63 12.05 11.67
C ASP A 59 -4.89 11.19 11.83
N GLN A 60 -5.87 11.66 12.61
CA GLN A 60 -7.13 10.95 12.84
C GLN A 60 -8.00 10.92 11.58
N GLU A 61 -8.16 12.04 10.87
CA GLU A 61 -8.91 12.07 9.60
C GLU A 61 -8.24 11.17 8.54
N CYS A 62 -6.91 11.17 8.48
CA CYS A 62 -6.16 10.29 7.59
C CYS A 62 -6.39 8.81 7.94
N LYS A 63 -6.36 8.47 9.23
CA LYS A 63 -6.66 7.12 9.71
C LYS A 63 -8.07 6.70 9.31
N GLU A 64 -9.07 7.53 9.58
CA GLU A 64 -10.46 7.26 9.24
C GLU A 64 -10.68 7.12 7.72
N HIS A 65 -9.98 7.94 6.93
CA HIS A 65 -10.01 7.86 5.48
C HIS A 65 -9.51 6.50 4.98
N ILE A 66 -8.33 6.07 5.42
CA ILE A 66 -7.72 4.78 5.05
C ILE A 66 -8.61 3.62 5.55
N GLN A 67 -9.09 3.68 6.80
CA GLN A 67 -9.98 2.66 7.36
C GLN A 67 -11.23 2.49 6.51
N THR A 68 -11.86 3.60 6.12
CA THR A 68 -13.11 3.54 5.36
C THR A 68 -12.89 3.09 3.92
N ARG A 69 -11.88 3.64 3.24
CA ARG A 69 -11.69 3.46 1.79
C ARG A 69 -10.90 2.21 1.46
N ASP A 70 -9.85 1.94 2.21
CA ASP A 70 -8.89 0.90 1.86
C ASP A 70 -9.20 -0.39 2.64
N VAL A 71 -9.56 -0.29 3.92
CA VAL A 71 -9.85 -1.47 4.76
C VAL A 71 -11.29 -1.96 4.58
N THR A 72 -12.29 -1.17 4.99
CA THR A 72 -13.69 -1.64 5.03
C THR A 72 -14.32 -1.82 3.66
N ARG A 73 -13.98 -0.98 2.67
CA ARG A 73 -14.52 -1.11 1.31
C ARG A 73 -13.79 -2.11 0.43
N SER A 74 -12.52 -2.41 0.73
CA SER A 74 -11.70 -3.31 -0.08
C SER A 74 -11.36 -4.58 0.69
N TRP A 75 -10.38 -4.53 1.62
CA TRP A 75 -9.86 -5.71 2.30
C TRP A 75 -10.94 -6.55 2.99
N GLU A 76 -11.85 -5.94 3.75
CA GLU A 76 -12.91 -6.66 4.47
C GLU A 76 -13.93 -7.32 3.53
N LYS A 77 -14.17 -6.74 2.34
CA LYS A 77 -15.17 -7.24 1.38
C LYS A 77 -14.61 -8.26 0.41
N ARG A 78 -13.39 -8.04 -0.07
CA ARG A 78 -12.80 -8.76 -1.20
C ARG A 78 -11.56 -9.57 -0.81
N GLY A 79 -11.03 -9.39 0.40
CA GLY A 79 -9.75 -9.97 0.79
C GLY A 79 -8.56 -9.37 0.05
N MET A 80 -8.74 -8.21 -0.58
CA MET A 80 -7.71 -7.48 -1.33
C MET A 80 -7.91 -5.98 -1.24
N GLY A 81 -6.84 -5.22 -1.51
CA GLY A 81 -6.87 -3.77 -1.51
C GLY A 81 -5.48 -3.17 -1.62
N ASP A 82 -5.31 -2.00 -1.04
CA ASP A 82 -4.04 -1.27 -1.08
C ASP A 82 -3.04 -1.81 -0.07
N PHE A 83 -1.78 -1.70 -0.45
CA PHE A 83 -0.61 -1.89 0.36
C PHE A 83 0.12 -0.56 0.53
N ALA A 84 0.56 -0.28 1.75
CA ALA A 84 1.55 0.73 2.02
C ALA A 84 2.89 0.29 1.42
N LEU A 85 3.53 1.16 0.66
CA LEU A 85 4.82 0.91 0.01
C LEU A 85 5.93 1.60 0.78
N GLY A 86 6.97 0.84 1.13
CA GLY A 86 8.12 1.36 1.84
C GLY A 86 9.45 0.82 1.34
N ILE A 87 10.51 1.45 1.83
CA ILE A 87 11.90 1.02 1.69
C ILE A 87 12.41 0.62 3.08
N LEU A 88 13.02 -0.55 3.17
CA LEU A 88 13.69 -0.99 4.39
C LEU A 88 15.14 -0.51 4.45
N PRO A 89 15.67 -0.22 5.66
CA PRO A 89 17.09 0.02 5.86
C PRO A 89 17.95 -1.16 5.36
N LEU A 90 19.14 -0.86 4.83
CA LEU A 90 20.07 -1.89 4.32
C LEU A 90 20.43 -2.97 5.37
N SER A 91 20.34 -2.65 6.66
CA SER A 91 20.58 -3.59 7.77
C SER A 91 19.57 -4.73 7.85
N HIS A 92 18.39 -4.60 7.23
CA HIS A 92 17.37 -5.65 7.17
C HIS A 92 17.57 -6.61 5.98
N LEU A 93 18.56 -6.35 5.13
CA LEU A 93 18.83 -7.18 3.96
C LEU A 93 19.85 -8.24 4.31
N SER A 94 19.42 -9.50 4.34
CA SER A 94 20.37 -10.59 4.23
C SER A 94 20.96 -10.57 2.82
N ALA A 95 22.28 -10.77 2.70
CA ALA A 95 23.01 -10.78 1.43
C ALA A 95 22.71 -12.04 0.59
N SER A 96 21.46 -12.48 0.49
CA SER A 96 21.09 -13.62 -0.35
C SER A 96 21.17 -13.21 -1.83
N GLN A 97 22.02 -13.92 -2.57
CA GLN A 97 22.18 -13.81 -4.03
C GLN A 97 21.08 -14.58 -4.80
N GLU A 98 19.93 -14.80 -4.17
CA GLU A 98 18.82 -15.48 -4.82
C GLU A 98 18.18 -14.55 -5.87
N PRO A 99 17.62 -15.11 -6.96
CA PRO A 99 16.98 -14.34 -8.02
C PRO A 99 15.86 -13.44 -7.48
N GLU A 100 15.40 -12.52 -8.34
CA GLU A 100 14.44 -11.44 -8.11
C GLU A 100 13.02 -11.95 -7.70
N THR A 101 12.92 -12.73 -6.62
CA THR A 101 11.67 -13.33 -6.14
C THR A 101 11.01 -12.41 -5.11
N LEU A 102 9.73 -12.12 -5.35
CA LEU A 102 8.86 -11.54 -4.36
C LEU A 102 8.55 -12.62 -3.31
N ASN A 103 8.76 -12.29 -2.03
CA ASN A 103 8.48 -13.18 -0.92
C ASN A 103 7.20 -12.74 -0.22
N ILE A 104 6.31 -13.69 0.07
CA ILE A 104 5.15 -13.47 0.93
C ILE A 104 5.49 -13.99 2.32
N LEU A 105 5.72 -13.07 3.25
CA LEU A 105 6.07 -13.41 4.63
C LEU A 105 4.79 -13.44 5.46
N SER A 106 4.44 -14.61 5.99
CA SER A 106 3.24 -14.81 6.81
C SER A 106 3.54 -15.75 7.98
N GLY A 107 2.66 -15.79 9.00
CA GLY A 107 2.82 -16.69 10.15
C GLY A 107 4.17 -16.55 10.85
N SER A 108 4.91 -17.65 11.02
CA SER A 108 6.22 -17.63 11.68
C SER A 108 7.27 -16.80 10.93
N GLN A 109 7.22 -16.77 9.59
CA GLN A 109 8.13 -15.95 8.77
C GLN A 109 7.88 -14.47 9.00
N TYR A 110 6.62 -14.06 9.12
CA TYR A 110 6.25 -12.69 9.49
C TYR A 110 6.79 -12.33 10.87
N THR A 111 6.55 -13.18 11.88
CA THR A 111 7.01 -12.92 13.25
C THR A 111 8.54 -12.81 13.32
N GLN A 112 9.26 -13.71 12.64
CA GLN A 112 10.72 -13.66 12.56
C GLN A 112 11.23 -12.40 11.86
N PHE A 113 10.54 -11.96 10.80
CA PHE A 113 10.94 -10.79 10.02
C PHE A 113 10.71 -9.47 10.77
N VAL A 114 9.57 -9.36 11.48
CA VAL A 114 9.24 -8.22 12.33
C VAL A 114 10.18 -8.13 13.54
N GLY A 115 10.59 -9.29 14.07
CA GLY A 115 11.49 -9.40 15.21
C GLY A 115 10.80 -9.18 16.55
N ASP A 116 11.58 -9.29 17.62
CA ASP A 116 11.09 -9.32 19.01
C ASP A 116 10.56 -7.96 19.52
N GLU A 117 10.90 -6.87 18.83
CA GLU A 117 10.39 -5.52 19.16
C GLU A 117 8.93 -5.29 18.76
N GLY A 118 8.34 -6.23 18.00
CA GLY A 118 6.93 -6.21 17.63
C GLY A 118 6.61 -5.34 16.42
N SER A 119 5.34 -5.44 15.98
CA SER A 119 4.86 -4.81 14.75
C SER A 119 4.99 -3.29 14.76
N ASP A 120 4.71 -2.65 15.88
CA ASP A 120 4.61 -1.19 15.93
C ASP A 120 5.99 -0.54 15.74
N ALA A 121 7.00 -1.03 16.46
CA ALA A 121 8.37 -0.57 16.30
C ALA A 121 8.93 -0.91 14.90
N PHE A 122 8.56 -2.06 14.35
CA PHE A 122 8.92 -2.41 12.97
C PHE A 122 8.35 -1.43 11.94
N LEU A 123 7.05 -1.14 12.01
CA LEU A 123 6.39 -0.26 11.05
C LEU A 123 6.94 1.18 11.06
N GLU A 124 7.35 1.68 12.23
CA GLU A 124 7.90 3.05 12.35
C GLU A 124 9.33 3.20 11.79
N ARG A 125 10.04 2.10 11.51
CA ARG A 125 11.38 2.13 10.89
C ARG A 125 11.35 2.11 9.38
N ILE A 126 10.19 1.83 8.78
CA ILE A 126 10.02 1.79 7.35
C ILE A 126 10.03 3.21 6.80
N THR A 127 10.83 3.47 5.77
CA THR A 127 10.71 4.70 4.99
C THR A 127 9.57 4.53 4.02
N TRP A 128 8.39 5.03 4.39
CA TRP A 128 7.20 4.99 3.55
C TRP A 128 7.35 5.93 2.35
N ILE A 129 7.09 5.43 1.15
CA ILE A 129 7.29 6.16 -0.11
C ILE A 129 6.04 6.21 -0.99
N GLY A 130 4.97 5.54 -0.60
CA GLY A 130 3.75 5.51 -1.39
C GLY A 130 2.80 4.39 -1.01
N TYR A 131 1.98 4.00 -1.97
CA TYR A 131 1.08 2.85 -1.92
C TYR A 131 0.92 2.23 -3.30
N ALA A 132 0.55 0.95 -3.33
CA ALA A 132 0.12 0.24 -4.53
C ALA A 132 -0.93 -0.81 -4.14
N GLY A 133 -1.85 -1.14 -5.04
CA GLY A 133 -2.94 -2.06 -4.72
C GLY A 133 -3.74 -2.53 -5.91
N ILE A 134 -4.51 -3.58 -5.66
CA ILE A 134 -5.52 -4.09 -6.58
C ILE A 134 -6.90 -3.89 -5.94
N ARG A 135 -7.82 -3.31 -6.71
CA ARG A 135 -9.19 -3.04 -6.26
C ARG A 135 -10.22 -3.55 -7.25
N ASP A 136 -11.43 -3.71 -6.76
CA ASP A 136 -12.61 -4.00 -7.56
C ASP A 136 -13.01 -2.78 -8.42
N ALA A 137 -12.64 -2.80 -9.70
CA ALA A 137 -12.86 -1.69 -10.62
C ALA A 137 -14.35 -1.36 -10.80
N THR A 138 -15.24 -2.36 -10.64
CA THR A 138 -16.70 -2.18 -10.80
C THR A 138 -17.30 -1.21 -9.78
N THR A 139 -16.57 -0.96 -8.68
CA THR A 139 -17.00 -0.07 -7.60
C THR A 139 -16.15 1.19 -7.43
N THR A 140 -14.95 1.22 -8.04
CA THR A 140 -13.98 2.31 -7.85
C THR A 140 -13.74 3.14 -9.10
N SER A 141 -13.65 2.51 -10.27
CA SER A 141 -13.23 3.16 -11.53
C SER A 141 -14.35 3.23 -12.55
N MET A 142 -15.31 2.30 -12.51
CA MET A 142 -16.38 2.26 -13.49
C MET A 142 -17.56 3.20 -13.16
N PRO A 143 -18.19 3.84 -14.17
CA PRO A 143 -19.36 4.69 -13.94
C PRO A 143 -20.55 3.88 -13.43
N VAL A 144 -21.25 4.40 -12.41
CA VAL A 144 -22.44 3.76 -11.80
C VAL A 144 -23.60 3.55 -12.79
N SER A 145 -23.59 4.27 -13.92
CA SER A 145 -24.58 4.17 -14.99
C SER A 145 -24.47 2.90 -15.83
N GLU A 146 -23.31 2.26 -15.84
CA GLU A 146 -23.09 0.98 -16.52
C GLU A 146 -23.39 -0.14 -15.51
N ARG A 147 -24.51 -0.84 -15.72
CA ARG A 147 -24.95 -1.95 -14.86
C ARG A 147 -24.99 -3.20 -15.71
N ASP A 148 -23.85 -3.84 -15.87
CA ASP A 148 -23.67 -5.26 -16.23
C ASP A 148 -22.17 -5.48 -16.47
N PHE A 149 -21.39 -5.36 -15.41
CA PHE A 149 -19.97 -5.66 -15.46
C PHE A 149 -19.74 -7.16 -15.28
N PRO A 150 -18.72 -7.74 -15.95
CA PRO A 150 -18.13 -9.02 -15.58
C PRO A 150 -17.84 -9.13 -14.09
N HIS A 151 -17.59 -10.35 -13.62
CA HIS A 151 -17.24 -10.57 -12.22
C HIS A 151 -16.00 -9.74 -11.84
N TRP A 152 -15.93 -9.20 -10.62
CA TRP A 152 -14.88 -8.26 -10.22
C TRP A 152 -13.45 -8.82 -10.39
N LEU A 153 -13.27 -10.14 -10.32
CA LEU A 153 -11.98 -10.80 -10.59
C LEU A 153 -11.50 -10.65 -12.05
N GLU A 154 -12.42 -10.37 -12.97
CA GLU A 154 -12.13 -10.09 -14.38
C GLU A 154 -11.94 -8.57 -14.62
N MET A 155 -12.25 -7.74 -13.63
CA MET A 155 -12.21 -6.28 -13.71
C MET A 155 -11.53 -5.69 -12.48
N VAL A 156 -10.20 -5.68 -12.52
CA VAL A 156 -9.38 -5.13 -11.45
C VAL A 156 -8.78 -3.78 -11.82
N GLU A 157 -8.77 -2.86 -10.86
CA GLU A 157 -8.05 -1.61 -10.92
C GLU A 157 -6.68 -1.82 -10.26
N VAL A 158 -5.61 -1.58 -11.01
CA VAL A 158 -4.26 -1.46 -10.45
C VAL A 158 -4.01 0.00 -10.11
N ARG A 159 -3.86 0.29 -8.83
CA ARG A 159 -3.66 1.65 -8.33
C ARG A 159 -2.27 1.78 -7.72
N TYR A 160 -1.62 2.92 -7.93
CA TYR A 160 -0.41 3.28 -7.20
C TYR A 160 -0.32 4.79 -6.99
N GLY A 161 0.41 5.19 -5.95
CA GLY A 161 0.74 6.58 -5.67
C GLY A 161 2.11 6.63 -5.02
N ILE A 162 3.08 7.26 -5.69
CA ILE A 162 4.46 7.39 -5.21
C ILE A 162 4.72 8.83 -4.80
N HIS A 163 5.46 9.04 -3.72
CA HIS A 163 5.89 10.36 -3.29
C HIS A 163 6.77 11.03 -4.36
N PRO A 164 6.57 12.33 -4.65
CA PRO A 164 7.29 13.04 -5.73
C PRO A 164 8.80 12.86 -5.72
N ASP A 165 9.43 12.85 -4.53
CA ASP A 165 10.87 12.61 -4.35
C ASP A 165 11.38 11.26 -4.90
N TYR A 166 10.47 10.33 -5.19
CA TYR A 166 10.76 8.98 -5.69
C TYR A 166 10.26 8.74 -7.12
N TRP A 167 9.74 9.77 -7.80
CA TRP A 167 9.36 9.67 -9.22
C TRP A 167 10.56 9.42 -10.13
N GLY A 168 10.32 8.76 -11.25
CA GLY A 168 11.37 8.40 -12.23
C GLY A 168 12.33 7.28 -11.78
N LYS A 169 12.20 6.77 -10.55
CA LYS A 169 13.10 5.72 -9.99
C LYS A 169 12.58 4.28 -10.16
N GLY A 170 11.46 4.10 -10.87
CA GLY A 170 10.88 2.79 -11.17
C GLY A 170 10.09 2.12 -10.03
N TYR A 171 9.86 2.80 -8.89
CA TYR A 171 9.11 2.24 -7.77
C TYR A 171 7.65 1.91 -8.10
N ALA A 172 6.97 2.78 -8.86
CA ALA A 172 5.58 2.53 -9.29
C ALA A 172 5.44 1.19 -10.03
N ARG A 173 6.30 0.96 -11.03
CA ARG A 173 6.34 -0.31 -11.78
C ARG A 173 6.58 -1.49 -10.86
N ARG A 174 7.63 -1.44 -10.03
CA ARG A 174 8.00 -2.55 -9.13
C ARG A 174 6.90 -2.86 -8.11
N ALA A 175 6.21 -1.83 -7.61
CA ALA A 175 5.12 -2.01 -6.67
C ALA A 175 3.87 -2.58 -7.35
N ALA A 176 3.55 -2.12 -8.56
CA ALA A 176 2.45 -2.66 -9.36
C ALA A 176 2.69 -4.14 -9.75
N GLU A 177 3.92 -4.49 -10.16
CA GLU A 177 4.33 -5.88 -10.43
C GLU A 177 4.23 -6.76 -9.17
N ALA A 178 4.45 -6.19 -7.97
CA ALA A 178 4.43 -6.96 -6.73
C ALA A 178 3.02 -7.26 -6.22
N VAL A 179 2.03 -6.41 -6.52
CA VAL A 179 0.65 -6.62 -6.05
C VAL A 179 -0.20 -7.47 -7.00
N MET A 180 0.26 -7.64 -8.24
CA MET A 180 -0.34 -8.52 -9.28
C MET A 180 0.10 -9.97 -9.11
#